data_AF-A0A3D3RJ92-F1
#
_entry.id   AF-A0A3D3RJ92-F1
#
_cell.length_a   1.000
_cell.length_b   1.000
_cell.length_c   1.000
_cell.angle_alpha   90.00
_cell.angle_beta   90.00
_cell.angle_gamma   90.00
#
_symmetry.space_group_name_H-M   'P 1'
#
loop_
_entity.id
_entity.type
_entity.pdbx_description
1 polymer ?
#
loop_
_entity_poly.entity_id
_entity_poly.type
_entity_poly.pdbx_seq_one_letter_code
_entity_poly.pdbx_strand_id
1 'polypeptide(L)'
;MGADAVAVASAALMALACQQYRICGTGMCPVGVATQDEELRKRLNGDVAALRVANFLNVTLEELKTFARITGHENLHDLSVDDLCTINREISEFTNIPHA
;
A
#
# COMPACT_ATOMS: atom_id res chain seq x y z
N MET A 1 15.19 8.52 3.08
CA MET A 1 13.73 8.46 2.91
C MET A 1 13.13 9.52 3.82
N GLY A 2 12.13 10.30 3.38
CA GLY A 2 11.65 11.47 4.12
C GLY A 2 10.47 12.15 3.43
N ALA A 3 9.49 11.34 2.99
CA ALA A 3 8.31 11.85 2.31
C ALA A 3 7.22 12.23 3.33
N ASP A 4 6.53 13.35 3.10
CA ASP A 4 5.42 13.80 3.95
C ASP A 4 4.11 13.06 3.66
N ALA A 5 3.99 12.45 2.47
CA ALA A 5 2.83 11.71 2.04
C ALA A 5 3.20 10.58 1.07
N VAL A 6 2.37 9.53 1.04
CA VAL A 6 2.52 8.39 0.14
C VAL A 6 1.23 8.17 -0.64
N ALA A 7 1.32 8.18 -1.97
CA ALA A 7 0.20 7.87 -2.84
C ALA A 7 0.08 6.36 -3.03
N VAL A 8 -1.07 5.78 -2.68
CA VAL A 8 -1.34 4.34 -2.80
C VAL A 8 -2.39 4.11 -3.88
N ALA A 9 -2.00 3.48 -4.99
CA ALA A 9 -2.90 3.17 -6.10
C ALA A 9 -3.20 1.66 -6.18
N SER A 10 -2.23 0.84 -6.59
CA SER A 10 -2.45 -0.58 -6.88
C SER A 10 -2.94 -1.38 -5.66
N ALA A 11 -2.36 -1.16 -4.48
CA ALA A 11 -2.79 -1.85 -3.26
C ALA A 11 -4.22 -1.45 -2.85
N ALA A 12 -4.57 -0.16 -2.95
CA ALA A 12 -5.93 0.32 -2.69
C ALA A 12 -6.93 -0.25 -3.70
N LEU A 13 -6.56 -0.36 -4.98
CA LEU A 13 -7.40 -1.01 -6.00
C LEU A 13 -7.61 -2.50 -5.71
N MET A 14 -6.59 -3.21 -5.21
CA MET A 14 -6.71 -4.61 -4.81
C MET A 14 -7.63 -4.77 -3.59
N ALA A 15 -7.47 -3.92 -2.57
CA ALA A 15 -8.37 -3.89 -1.42
C ALA A 15 -9.83 -3.62 -1.85
N LEU A 16 -10.02 -2.73 -2.83
CA LEU A 16 -11.32 -2.41 -3.40
C LEU A 16 -11.98 -3.64 -4.05
N ALA A 17 -11.34 -4.22 -5.07
CA ALA A 17 -11.80 -5.44 -5.75
C ALA A 17 -10.83 -6.02 -6.81
N CYS A 18 -9.76 -5.30 -7.18
CA CYS A 18 -8.90 -5.68 -8.29
C CYS A 18 -8.20 -7.02 -8.04
N GLN A 19 -8.38 -7.96 -8.97
CA GLN A 19 -7.73 -9.29 -8.95
C GLN A 19 -6.55 -9.39 -9.93
N GLN A 20 -5.98 -8.25 -10.35
CA GLN A 20 -4.77 -8.20 -11.20
C GLN A 20 -4.91 -8.92 -12.55
N TYR A 21 -6.07 -8.84 -13.21
CA TYR A 21 -6.27 -9.37 -14.57
C TYR A 21 -5.42 -8.70 -15.65
N ARG A 22 -4.92 -7.48 -15.40
CA ARG A 22 -4.03 -6.71 -16.31
C ARG A 22 -4.61 -6.43 -17.70
N ILE A 23 -5.94 -6.40 -17.82
CA ILE A 23 -6.66 -6.02 -19.05
C ILE A 23 -7.32 -4.63 -18.93
N CYS A 24 -6.84 -3.77 -18.04
CA CYS A 24 -7.51 -2.51 -17.71
C CYS A 24 -7.73 -1.59 -18.93
N GLY A 25 -6.83 -1.64 -19.92
CA GLY A 25 -6.93 -0.84 -21.15
C GLY A 25 -8.00 -1.33 -22.15
N THR A 26 -8.59 -2.51 -21.95
CA THR A 26 -9.62 -3.04 -22.85
C THR A 26 -11.03 -2.58 -22.49
N GLY A 27 -11.21 -1.99 -21.30
CA GLY A 27 -12.53 -1.68 -20.76
C GLY A 27 -13.33 -2.91 -20.30
N MET A 28 -12.77 -4.12 -20.36
CA MET A 28 -13.46 -5.38 -20.04
C MET A 28 -13.15 -5.88 -18.62
N CYS A 29 -12.97 -4.99 -17.65
CA CYS A 29 -12.63 -5.37 -16.28
C CYS A 29 -13.71 -6.31 -15.67
N PRO A 30 -13.38 -7.57 -15.33
CA PRO A 30 -14.39 -8.55 -14.92
C PRO A 30 -15.07 -8.21 -13.59
N VAL A 31 -14.42 -7.40 -12.76
CA VAL A 31 -14.85 -7.00 -11.41
C VAL A 31 -15.44 -5.59 -11.36
N GLY A 32 -15.62 -4.92 -12.51
CA GLY A 32 -16.32 -3.63 -12.57
C GLY A 32 -15.51 -2.40 -12.15
N VAL A 33 -14.20 -2.52 -11.97
CA VAL A 33 -13.32 -1.40 -11.51
C VAL A 33 -12.86 -0.52 -12.67
N ALA A 34 -12.23 -1.12 -13.69
CA ALA A 34 -11.65 -0.41 -14.83
C ALA A 34 -12.50 -0.64 -16.10
N THR A 35 -13.74 -0.15 -16.08
CA THR A 35 -14.70 -0.30 -17.18
C THR A 35 -15.72 0.83 -17.18
N GLN A 36 -16.22 1.18 -18.37
CA GLN A 36 -17.36 2.08 -18.56
C GLN A 36 -18.64 1.35 -18.99
N ASP A 37 -18.57 0.03 -19.21
CA ASP A 37 -19.72 -0.80 -19.53
C ASP A 37 -20.65 -0.92 -18.32
N GLU A 38 -21.94 -0.64 -18.51
CA GLU A 38 -22.92 -0.60 -17.43
C GLU A 38 -23.14 -1.96 -16.76
N GLU A 39 -23.09 -3.05 -17.52
CA GLU A 39 -23.26 -4.41 -16.99
C GLU A 39 -22.04 -4.85 -16.18
N LEU A 40 -20.84 -4.48 -16.63
CA LEU A 40 -19.61 -4.75 -15.88
C LEU A 40 -19.52 -3.88 -14.61
N ARG A 41 -19.91 -2.60 -14.67
CA ARG A 41 -19.91 -1.70 -13.50
C ARG A 41 -20.81 -2.20 -12.37
N LYS A 42 -21.97 -2.79 -12.67
CA LYS A 42 -22.89 -3.38 -11.68
C LYS A 42 -22.25 -4.47 -10.82
N ARG A 43 -21.14 -5.08 -11.27
CA ARG A 43 -20.42 -6.13 -10.53
C ARG A 43 -19.66 -5.58 -9.32
N LEU A 44 -19.35 -4.29 -9.30
CA LEU A 44 -18.70 -3.64 -8.17
C LEU A 44 -19.75 -3.21 -7.15
N ASN A 45 -19.80 -3.88 -6.00
CA ASN A 45 -20.60 -3.43 -4.86
C ASN A 45 -19.87 -2.28 -4.14
N GLY A 46 -20.41 -1.06 -4.25
CA GLY A 46 -19.80 0.16 -3.72
C GLY A 46 -19.61 0.16 -2.20
N ASP A 47 -20.61 -0.29 -1.44
CA ASP A 47 -20.56 -0.29 0.03
C ASP A 47 -19.50 -1.27 0.54
N VAL A 48 -19.47 -2.47 -0.04
CA VAL A 48 -18.47 -3.49 0.31
C VAL A 48 -17.06 -3.04 -0.10
N ALA A 49 -16.92 -2.44 -1.28
CA ALA A 49 -15.66 -1.89 -1.77
C ALA A 49 -15.12 -0.79 -0.84
N ALA A 50 -15.95 0.17 -0.46
CA ALA A 50 -15.59 1.25 0.46
C ALA A 50 -15.17 0.71 1.83
N LEU A 51 -15.93 -0.24 2.40
CA LEU A 51 -15.58 -0.87 3.68
C LEU A 51 -14.23 -1.59 3.62
N ARG A 52 -13.93 -2.31 2.52
CA ARG A 52 -12.65 -2.99 2.34
C ARG A 52 -11.48 -2.01 2.25
N VAL A 53 -11.64 -0.92 1.50
CA VAL A 53 -10.59 0.12 1.42
C VAL A 53 -10.39 0.80 2.78
N ALA A 54 -11.46 1.10 3.51
CA ALA A 54 -11.37 1.66 4.86
C ALA A 54 -10.61 0.71 5.81
N ASN A 55 -10.94 -0.58 5.79
CA ASN A 55 -10.23 -1.58 6.60
C ASN A 55 -8.75 -1.67 6.22
N PHE A 56 -8.42 -1.68 4.92
CA PHE A 56 -7.04 -1.66 4.45
C PHE A 56 -6.26 -0.46 5.00
N LEU A 57 -6.79 0.76 4.86
CA LEU A 57 -6.14 1.98 5.34
C LEU A 57 -5.99 2.00 6.87
N ASN A 58 -7.00 1.54 7.61
CA ASN A 58 -6.94 1.46 9.07
C ASN A 58 -5.87 0.46 9.55
N VAL A 59 -5.79 -0.71 8.91
CA VAL A 59 -4.75 -1.71 9.26
C VAL A 59 -3.36 -1.18 8.90
N THR A 60 -3.18 -0.58 7.72
CA THR A 60 -1.91 0.06 7.34
C THR A 60 -1.49 1.13 8.36
N LEU A 61 -2.44 1.93 8.87
CA LEU A 61 -2.15 2.91 9.92
C LEU A 61 -1.67 2.24 11.23
N GLU A 62 -2.29 1.15 11.66
CA GLU A 62 -1.87 0.43 12.87
C GLU A 62 -0.51 -0.26 12.70
N GLU A 63 -0.19 -0.74 11.50
CA GLU A 63 1.14 -1.26 11.15
C GLU A 63 2.20 -0.16 11.20
N LEU A 64 1.92 1.02 10.64
CA LEU A 64 2.82 2.18 10.72
C LEU A 64 3.07 2.63 12.16
N LYS A 65 2.03 2.68 13.00
CA LYS A 65 2.19 2.96 14.45
C LYS A 65 3.04 1.90 15.13
N THR A 66 2.88 0.63 14.76
CA THR A 66 3.70 -0.45 15.30
C THR A 66 5.15 -0.28 14.90
N PHE A 67 5.42 0.07 13.64
CA PHE A 67 6.76 0.36 13.15
C PHE A 67 7.42 1.51 13.91
N ALA A 68 6.72 2.64 14.07
CA ALA A 68 7.22 3.78 14.86
C ALA A 68 7.58 3.37 16.30
N ARG A 69 6.73 2.58 16.96
CA ARG A 69 6.99 2.11 18.33
C ARG A 69 8.21 1.21 18.44
N ILE A 70 8.41 0.27 17.51
CA ILE A 70 9.56 -0.66 17.58
C ILE A 70 10.89 0.05 17.30
N THR A 71 10.86 1.17 16.57
CA THR A 71 12.02 2.04 16.32
C THR A 71 12.20 3.13 17.39
N GLY A 72 11.33 3.17 18.40
CA GLY A 72 11.46 4.10 19.53
C GLY A 72 10.89 5.51 19.29
N HIS A 73 10.03 5.68 18.29
CA HIS A 73 9.42 6.96 17.93
C HIS A 73 7.96 7.06 18.35
N GLU A 74 7.54 8.24 18.80
CA GLU A 74 6.14 8.53 19.12
C GLU A 74 5.36 9.09 17.91
N ASN A 75 6.06 9.73 16.97
CA ASN A 75 5.49 10.28 15.74
C ASN A 75 6.10 9.61 14.50
N LEU A 76 5.27 9.33 13.49
CA LEU A 76 5.73 8.74 12.23
C LEU A 76 6.71 9.67 11.48
N HIS A 77 6.60 10.98 11.68
CA HIS A 77 7.50 11.96 11.07
C HIS A 77 8.91 11.97 11.69
N ASP A 78 9.11 11.30 12.83
CA ASP A 78 10.43 11.18 13.45
C ASP A 78 11.28 10.07 12.79
N LEU A 79 10.66 9.21 11.98
CA LEU A 79 11.36 8.17 11.22
C LEU A 79 12.39 8.77 10.27
N SER A 80 13.59 8.21 10.32
CA SER A 80 14.75 8.70 9.60
C SER A 80 15.52 7.57 8.92
N VAL A 81 16.62 7.93 8.25
CA VAL A 81 17.53 6.93 7.68
C VAL A 81 18.27 6.13 8.74
N ASP A 82 18.36 6.63 9.97
CA ASP A 82 19.05 5.97 11.08
C ASP A 82 18.25 4.75 11.59
N ASP A 83 16.96 4.65 11.26
CA ASP A 83 16.08 3.52 11.60
C ASP A 83 16.21 2.34 10.61
N LEU A 84 16.98 2.50 9.52
CA LEU A 84 17.15 1.48 8.50
C LEU A 84 18.27 0.50 8.90
N CYS A 85 18.03 -0.79 8.65
CA CYS A 85 19.06 -1.83 8.68
C CYS A 85 18.86 -2.81 7.52
N THR A 86 19.90 -3.58 7.20
CA THR A 86 19.86 -4.61 6.16
C THR A 86 20.38 -5.94 6.69
N ILE A 87 19.78 -7.05 6.26
CA ILE A 87 20.32 -8.40 6.48
C ILE A 87 21.22 -8.88 5.33
N ASN A 88 21.42 -8.04 4.31
CA ASN A 88 22.28 -8.32 3.17
C ASN A 88 23.61 -7.59 3.33
N ARG A 89 24.68 -8.39 3.43
CA ARG A 89 26.07 -7.92 3.54
C ARG A 89 26.49 -7.02 2.39
N GLU A 90 26.16 -7.36 1.15
CA GLU A 90 26.52 -6.55 -0.02
C GLU A 90 25.89 -5.15 0.07
N ILE A 91 24.62 -5.06 0.50
CA ILE A 91 23.96 -3.77 0.68
C ILE A 91 24.69 -2.94 1.74
N SER A 92 25.11 -3.55 2.85
CA SER A 92 25.85 -2.81 3.90
C SER A 92 27.26 -2.41 3.46
N GLU A 93 27.94 -3.23 2.65
CA GLU A 93 29.27 -2.91 2.13
C GLU A 93 29.27 -1.77 1.09
N PHE A 94 28.18 -1.64 0.32
CA PHE A 94 28.07 -0.64 -0.76
C PHE A 94 27.16 0.55 -0.45
N THR A 95 26.57 0.62 0.75
CA THR A 95 25.69 1.73 1.16
C THR A 95 25.97 2.16 2.59
N ASN A 96 25.36 3.27 3.02
CA ASN A 96 25.45 3.74 4.41
C ASN A 96 24.42 3.06 5.35
N ILE A 97 23.82 1.93 4.92
CA ILE A 97 22.84 1.20 5.73
C ILE A 97 23.58 0.14 6.56
N PRO A 98 23.45 0.13 7.90
CA PRO A 98 24.12 -0.84 8.75
C PRO A 98 23.54 -2.25 8.55
N HIS A 99 24.42 -3.24 8.65
CA HIS A 99 23.99 -4.64 8.73
C HIS A 99 23.37 -4.91 10.10
N ALA A 100 22.20 -5.56 10.12
CA ALA A 100 21.52 -5.98 11.35
C ALA A 100 22.26 -7.10 12.09
#